data_AF-A0A1F7QPC8-F1
#
_entry.id   AF-A0A1F7QPC8-F1
#
_cell.length_a   1.000
_cell.length_b   1.000
_cell.length_c   1.000
_cell.angle_alpha   90.00
_cell.angle_beta   90.00
_cell.angle_gamma   90.00
#
_symmetry.space_group_name_H-M   'P 1'
#
loop_
_entity.id
_entity.type
_entity.pdbx_description
1 polymer ?
#
loop_
_entity_poly.entity_id
_entity_poly.type
_entity_poly.pdbx_seq_one_letter_code
_entity_poly.pdbx_strand_id
1 'polypeptide(L)'
;MNLVHKFLKTLRAIIHDVRALALISFAIIAMLVAWNSIGVLQKNYELEKQIALLKQKNSVAKLENENQKLRNKYYESNEYVEITARRQLGKAKEGEKLYLVPRSVAEAASIEVKPVVETIPDVVIQKSKYQRNVEGWIRFFKGESLN
;
A
#
# COMPACT_ATOMS: atom_id res chain seq x y z
N MET A 1 -33.75 -52.35 25.14
CA MET A 1 -32.32 -52.69 24.96
C MET A 1 -31.51 -51.39 24.92
N ASN A 2 -30.72 -51.13 25.96
CA ASN A 2 -30.20 -49.81 26.30
C ASN A 2 -29.19 -49.25 25.29
N LEU A 3 -29.26 -47.94 25.02
CA LEU A 3 -28.39 -47.19 24.11
C LEU A 3 -26.89 -47.41 24.40
N VAL A 4 -26.56 -47.52 25.68
CA VAL A 4 -25.21 -47.79 26.21
C VAL A 4 -24.66 -49.14 25.73
N HIS A 5 -25.50 -50.18 25.70
CA HIS A 5 -25.08 -51.50 25.25
C HIS A 5 -24.83 -51.54 23.73
N LYS A 6 -25.67 -50.84 22.95
CA LYS A 6 -25.42 -50.67 21.50
C LYS A 6 -24.10 -49.94 21.26
N PHE A 7 -23.84 -48.86 22.02
CA PHE A 7 -22.60 -48.09 21.91
C PHE A 7 -21.35 -48.92 22.28
N LEU A 8 -21.40 -49.68 23.37
CA LEU A 8 -20.31 -50.58 23.78
C LEU A 8 -20.06 -51.68 22.74
N LYS A 9 -21.13 -52.25 22.15
CA LYS A 9 -21.00 -53.28 21.12
C LYS A 9 -20.39 -52.73 19.83
N THR A 10 -20.78 -51.51 19.41
CA THR A 10 -20.17 -50.84 18.27
C THR A 10 -18.70 -50.49 18.54
N LEU A 11 -18.37 -50.04 19.75
CA LEU A 11 -16.98 -49.76 20.14
C LEU A 11 -16.11 -51.02 20.06
N ARG A 12 -16.61 -52.15 20.60
CA ARG A 12 -15.90 -53.44 20.56
C ARG A 12 -15.70 -53.95 19.14
N ALA A 13 -16.69 -53.79 18.27
CA ALA A 13 -16.58 -54.19 16.86
C ALA A 13 -15.53 -53.36 16.11
N ILE A 14 -15.47 -52.05 16.38
CA ILE A 14 -14.51 -51.12 15.77
C ILE A 14 -13.06 -51.44 16.22
N ILE A 15 -12.86 -51.82 17.50
CA ILE A 15 -11.52 -52.15 18.03
C ILE A 15 -10.97 -53.44 17.41
N HIS A 16 -11.83 -54.40 17.07
CA HIS A 16 -11.41 -55.66 16.46
C HIS A 16 -11.28 -55.61 14.92
N ASP A 17 -11.79 -54.56 14.28
CA ASP A 17 -11.63 -54.34 12.84
C ASP A 17 -10.37 -53.49 12.55
N VAL A 18 -9.33 -54.15 12.04
CA VAL A 18 -8.04 -53.53 11.71
C VAL A 18 -8.19 -52.38 10.70
N ARG A 19 -9.16 -52.44 9.78
CA ARG A 19 -9.41 -51.39 8.80
C ARG A 19 -10.01 -50.14 9.46
N ALA A 20 -10.99 -50.34 10.33
CA ALA A 20 -11.61 -49.25 11.08
C ALA A 20 -10.59 -48.57 12.01
N LEU A 21 -9.76 -49.37 12.70
CA LEU A 21 -8.69 -48.85 13.56
C LEU A 21 -7.66 -48.03 12.77
N ALA A 22 -7.23 -48.52 11.61
CA ALA A 22 -6.28 -47.82 10.74
C ALA A 22 -6.86 -46.47 10.26
N LEU A 23 -8.11 -46.45 9.79
CA LEU A 23 -8.77 -45.21 9.36
C LEU A 23 -8.91 -44.19 10.50
N ILE A 24 -9.27 -44.64 11.71
CA ILE A 24 -9.38 -43.77 12.88
C ILE A 24 -8.01 -43.21 13.27
N SER A 25 -6.96 -44.04 13.31
CA SER A 25 -5.60 -43.57 13.61
C SER A 25 -5.12 -42.54 12.57
N PHE A 26 -5.40 -42.78 11.29
CA PHE A 26 -5.06 -41.85 10.22
C PHE A 26 -5.82 -40.52 10.37
N ALA A 27 -7.11 -40.56 10.67
CA ALA A 27 -7.93 -39.37 10.91
C ALA A 27 -7.42 -38.54 12.09
N ILE A 28 -7.02 -39.20 13.18
CA ILE A 28 -6.42 -38.54 14.35
C ILE A 28 -5.10 -37.86 13.97
N ILE A 29 -4.20 -38.56 13.27
CA ILE A 29 -2.92 -38.00 12.81
C ILE A 29 -3.17 -36.80 11.88
N ALA A 30 -4.08 -36.93 10.92
CA ALA A 30 -4.43 -35.85 10.00
C ALA A 30 -5.00 -34.63 10.73
N MET A 31 -5.85 -34.84 11.74
CA MET A 31 -6.40 -33.76 12.56
C MET A 31 -5.31 -33.07 13.38
N LEU A 32 -4.37 -33.81 13.98
CA LEU A 32 -3.24 -33.24 14.71
C LEU A 32 -2.34 -32.41 13.79
N VAL A 33 -2.04 -32.90 12.59
CA VAL A 33 -1.24 -32.15 11.60
C VAL A 33 -1.97 -30.89 11.14
N ALA A 34 -3.28 -30.99 10.85
CA ALA A 34 -4.09 -29.84 10.45
C ALA A 34 -4.11 -28.76 11.54
N TRP A 35 -4.27 -29.16 12.82
CA TRP A 35 -4.29 -28.24 13.95
C TRP A 35 -2.96 -27.48 14.11
N ASN A 36 -1.84 -28.19 13.98
CA ASN A 36 -0.50 -27.57 14.06
C ASN A 36 -0.21 -26.65 12.86
N SER A 37 -0.77 -26.94 11.68
CA SER A 37 -0.51 -26.17 10.45
C SER A 37 -1.15 -24.78 10.47
N ILE A 38 -2.31 -24.64 11.12
CA ILE A 38 -3.05 -23.36 11.18
C ILE A 38 -2.22 -22.26 11.87
N GLY A 39 -1.56 -22.59 12.99
CA GLY A 39 -0.75 -21.63 13.73
C GLY A 39 0.48 -21.14 12.95
N VAL A 40 1.12 -22.04 12.19
CA VAL A 40 2.26 -21.67 11.32
C VAL A 40 1.82 -20.73 10.21
N LEU A 41 0.68 -21.01 9.57
CA LEU A 41 0.16 -20.16 8.51
C LEU A 41 -0.19 -18.75 9.02
N GLN A 42 -0.88 -18.66 10.17
CA GLN A 42 -1.21 -17.37 10.79
C GLN A 42 0.05 -16.56 11.10
N LYS A 43 1.06 -17.19 11.70
CA LYS A 43 2.32 -16.53 12.04
C LYS A 43 3.07 -16.05 10.80
N ASN A 44 3.14 -16.88 9.76
CA ASN A 44 3.81 -16.50 8.51
C ASN A 44 3.10 -15.32 7.83
N TYR A 45 1.77 -15.33 7.79
CA TYR A 45 0.99 -14.23 7.23
C TYR A 45 1.20 -12.92 8.01
N GLU A 46 1.25 -13.00 9.34
CA GLU A 46 1.52 -11.83 10.18
C GLU A 46 2.94 -11.29 9.96
N LEU A 47 3.94 -12.17 9.86
CA LEU A 47 5.31 -11.79 9.52
C LEU A 47 5.40 -11.13 8.14
N GLU A 48 4.74 -11.68 7.12
CA GLU A 48 4.68 -11.08 5.79
C GLU A 48 4.05 -9.69 5.81
N LYS A 49 2.96 -9.51 6.57
CA LYS A 49 2.34 -8.20 6.76
C LYS A 49 3.29 -7.20 7.41
N GLN A 50 4.01 -7.62 8.45
CA GLN A 50 5.01 -6.77 9.11
C GLN A 50 6.15 -6.39 8.15
N ILE A 51 6.64 -7.35 7.35
CA ILE A 51 7.67 -7.10 6.33
C ILE A 51 7.16 -6.09 5.29
N ALA A 52 5.92 -6.24 4.81
CA ALA A 52 5.34 -5.31 3.86
C ALA A 52 5.27 -3.88 4.43
N LEU A 53 4.81 -3.74 5.67
CA LEU A 53 4.77 -2.44 6.37
C LEU A 53 6.17 -1.83 6.55
N LEU A 54 7.15 -2.64 6.97
CA LEU A 54 8.53 -2.20 7.13
C LEU A 54 9.17 -1.76 5.81
N LYS A 55 8.93 -2.52 4.73
CA LYS A 55 9.38 -2.16 3.38
C LYS A 55 8.78 -0.83 2.92
N GLN A 56 7.48 -0.63 3.14
CA GLN A 56 6.82 0.62 2.80
C GLN A 56 7.39 1.80 3.59
N LYS A 57 7.56 1.66 4.91
CA LYS A 57 8.18 2.69 5.76
C LYS A 57 9.58 3.04 5.27
N ASN A 58 10.39 2.03 4.95
CA ASN A 58 11.74 2.24 4.44
C ASN A 58 11.75 2.93 3.06
N SER A 59 10.82 2.57 2.17
CA SER A 59 10.73 3.25 0.86
C SER A 59 10.36 4.72 0.99
N VAL A 60 9.45 5.07 1.90
CA VAL A 60 9.07 6.46 2.17
C VAL A 60 10.27 7.23 2.74
N ALA A 61 10.93 6.68 3.76
CA ALA A 61 12.11 7.31 4.35
C ALA A 61 13.26 7.50 3.34
N LYS A 62 13.44 6.54 2.42
CA LYS A 62 14.42 6.65 1.34
C LYS A 62 14.09 7.80 0.39
N LEU A 63 12.83 7.92 -0.03
CA LEU A 63 12.37 9.02 -0.89
C LEU A 63 12.51 10.39 -0.21
N GLU A 64 12.20 10.48 1.09
CA GLU A 64 12.39 11.70 1.88
C GLU A 64 13.87 12.10 1.92
N ASN A 65 14.76 11.15 2.13
CA ASN A 65 16.21 11.39 2.14
C ASN A 65 16.71 11.82 0.75
N GLU A 66 16.28 11.15 -0.32
CA GLU A 66 16.60 11.55 -1.69
C GLU A 66 16.10 12.96 -2.02
N ASN A 67 14.88 13.29 -1.61
CA ASN A 67 14.32 14.64 -1.75
C ASN A 67 15.15 15.67 -0.97
N GLN A 68 15.49 15.39 0.29
CA GLN A 68 16.34 16.27 1.09
C GLN A 68 17.71 16.48 0.45
N LYS A 69 18.33 15.43 -0.10
CA LYS A 69 19.58 15.52 -0.83
C LYS A 69 19.47 16.41 -2.06
N LEU A 70 18.37 16.28 -2.83
CA LEU A 70 18.10 17.14 -3.98
C LEU A 70 17.90 18.60 -3.56
N ARG A 71 17.17 18.86 -2.47
CA ARG A 71 16.97 20.21 -1.93
C ARG A 71 18.28 20.84 -1.49
N ASN A 72 19.13 20.08 -0.80
CA ASN A 72 20.45 20.56 -0.38
C ASN A 72 21.31 20.92 -1.60
N LYS A 73 21.36 20.04 -2.62
CA LYS A 73 22.06 20.34 -3.87
C LYS A 73 21.53 21.58 -4.57
N TYR A 74 20.21 21.78 -4.57
CA TYR A 74 19.61 22.99 -5.12
C TYR A 74 20.07 24.24 -4.35
N TYR A 75 20.10 24.20 -3.01
CA TYR A 75 20.58 25.33 -2.22
C TYR A 75 22.08 25.60 -2.36
N GLU A 76 22.87 24.59 -2.70
CA GLU A 76 24.30 24.74 -3.03
C GLU A 76 24.54 25.25 -4.47
N SER A 77 23.50 25.28 -5.32
CA SER A 77 23.64 25.65 -6.73
C SER A 77 23.86 27.15 -6.94
N ASN A 78 24.59 27.51 -7.99
CA ASN A 78 24.81 28.90 -8.38
C ASN A 78 23.50 29.57 -8.80
N GLU A 79 22.57 28.81 -9.37
CA GLU A 79 21.24 29.25 -9.75
C GLU A 79 20.44 29.70 -8.53
N TYR A 80 20.50 28.96 -7.42
CA TYR A 80 19.87 29.37 -6.18
C TYR A 80 20.49 30.65 -5.60
N VAL A 81 21.83 30.75 -5.61
CA VAL A 81 22.55 31.97 -5.19
C VAL A 81 22.12 33.16 -6.04
N GLU A 82 22.05 32.99 -7.36
CA GLU A 82 21.62 34.02 -8.30
C GLU A 82 20.17 34.47 -8.05
N ILE A 83 19.22 33.53 -7.95
CA ILE A 83 17.80 33.84 -7.69
C ILE A 83 17.65 34.56 -6.35
N THR A 84 18.41 34.12 -5.34
CA THR A 84 18.39 34.73 -4.01
C THR A 84 18.97 36.14 -4.04
N ALA A 85 20.10 36.35 -4.73
CA ALA A 85 20.69 37.68 -4.92
C ALA A 85 19.76 38.64 -5.67
N ARG A 86 19.06 38.16 -6.70
CA ARG A 86 18.04 38.94 -7.42
C ARG A 86 16.89 39.33 -6.51
N ARG A 87 16.36 38.37 -5.74
CA ARG A 87 15.18 38.58 -4.88
C ARG A 87 15.47 39.45 -3.65
N GLN A 88 16.58 39.19 -2.96
CA GLN A 88 16.87 39.84 -1.67
C GLN A 88 17.66 41.13 -1.81
N LEU A 89 18.56 41.19 -2.80
CA LEU A 89 19.48 42.31 -2.96
C LEU A 89 19.17 43.18 -4.18
N GLY A 90 18.14 42.84 -4.96
CA GLY A 90 17.80 43.56 -6.19
C GLY A 90 18.96 43.57 -7.20
N LYS A 91 19.82 42.55 -7.17
CA LYS A 91 20.97 42.46 -8.11
C LYS A 91 20.50 41.96 -9.46
N ALA A 92 21.16 42.43 -10.52
CA ALA A 92 21.01 41.92 -11.88
C ALA A 92 22.39 41.56 -12.44
N LYS A 93 22.46 40.71 -13.47
CA LYS A 93 23.73 40.43 -14.16
C LYS A 93 24.17 41.65 -14.95
N GLU A 94 25.45 41.72 -15.29
CA GLU A 94 25.97 42.78 -16.16
C GLU A 94 25.24 42.76 -17.51
N GLY A 95 24.78 43.94 -17.96
CA GLY A 95 23.99 44.10 -19.18
C GLY A 95 22.47 43.96 -19.01
N GLU A 96 21.98 43.51 -17.85
CA GLU A 96 20.55 43.47 -17.54
C GLU A 96 20.04 44.78 -16.92
N LYS A 97 18.81 45.19 -17.28
CA LYS A 97 18.11 46.33 -16.66
C LYS A 97 17.05 45.82 -15.69
N LEU A 98 17.14 46.23 -14.43
CA LEU A 98 16.13 45.95 -13.42
C LEU A 98 15.07 47.05 -13.40
N TYR A 99 13.81 46.68 -13.55
CA TYR A 99 12.66 47.59 -13.42
C TYR A 99 11.94 47.33 -12.10
N LEU A 100 11.92 48.33 -11.21
CA LEU A 100 11.16 48.28 -9.96
C LEU A 100 9.77 48.84 -10.22
N VAL A 101 8.77 47.97 -10.20
CA VAL A 101 7.36 48.35 -10.45
C VAL A 101 6.64 48.51 -9.11
N PRO A 102 6.01 49.66 -8.83
CA PRO A 102 5.19 49.84 -7.64
C PRO A 102 4.06 48.82 -7.59
N ARG A 103 3.76 48.32 -6.39
CA ARG A 103 2.76 47.27 -6.19
C ARG A 103 1.40 47.61 -6.80
N SER A 104 0.94 48.85 -6.68
CA SER A 104 -0.32 49.31 -7.26
C SER A 104 -0.38 49.14 -8.79
N VAL A 105 0.73 49.36 -9.48
CA VAL A 105 0.84 49.20 -10.94
C VAL A 105 0.88 47.71 -11.31
N ALA A 106 1.61 46.89 -10.54
CA ALA A 106 1.67 45.45 -10.75
C ALA A 106 0.31 44.77 -10.52
N GLU A 107 -0.45 45.20 -9.51
CA GLU A 107 -1.79 44.69 -9.22
C GLU A 107 -2.81 45.18 -10.26
N ALA A 108 -2.74 46.45 -10.68
CA ALA A 108 -3.61 46.97 -11.75
C ALA A 108 -3.35 46.31 -13.12
N ALA A 109 -2.11 45.86 -13.37
CA ALA A 109 -1.74 45.11 -14.57
C ALA A 109 -1.84 43.58 -14.39
N SER A 110 -2.25 43.11 -13.21
CA SER A 110 -2.41 41.67 -12.98
C SER A 110 -3.65 41.16 -13.72
N ILE A 111 -3.45 40.13 -14.53
CA ILE A 111 -4.57 39.37 -15.10
C ILE A 111 -5.09 38.51 -13.96
N GLU A 112 -6.42 38.47 -13.74
CA GLU A 112 -7.01 37.44 -12.89
C GLU A 112 -6.60 36.08 -13.43
N VAL A 113 -5.55 35.50 -12.83
CA VAL A 113 -5.21 34.11 -13.02
C VAL A 113 -6.34 33.39 -12.31
N LYS A 114 -7.39 33.01 -13.06
CA LYS A 114 -8.27 31.91 -12.63
C LYS A 114 -7.34 30.86 -12.07
N PRO A 115 -7.54 30.40 -10.81
CA PRO A 115 -6.65 29.42 -10.25
C PRO A 115 -6.49 28.35 -11.31
N VAL A 116 -5.25 28.18 -11.79
CA VAL A 116 -4.90 26.94 -12.41
C VAL A 116 -5.09 25.99 -11.26
N VAL A 117 -6.31 25.44 -11.17
CA VAL A 117 -6.49 24.11 -10.67
C VAL A 117 -5.45 23.39 -11.49
N GLU A 118 -4.29 23.15 -10.89
CA GLU A 118 -3.45 22.07 -11.32
C GLU A 118 -4.43 20.91 -11.28
N THR A 119 -5.07 20.64 -12.41
CA THR A 119 -5.58 19.32 -12.71
C THR A 119 -4.28 18.56 -12.66
N ILE A 120 -3.95 18.05 -11.45
CA ILE A 120 -3.05 16.95 -11.25
C ILE A 120 -3.48 16.02 -12.37
N PRO A 121 -2.71 15.94 -13.47
CA PRO A 121 -3.23 15.43 -14.73
C PRO A 121 -3.74 14.07 -14.38
N ASP A 122 -5.08 13.90 -14.37
CA ASP A 122 -5.78 12.90 -13.55
C ASP A 122 -4.83 11.74 -13.49
N VAL A 123 -4.08 11.61 -12.38
CA VAL A 123 -3.11 10.52 -12.32
C VAL A 123 -4.09 9.40 -12.36
N VAL A 124 -4.20 8.75 -13.52
CA VAL A 124 -5.03 7.59 -13.69
C VAL A 124 -4.30 6.67 -12.76
N ILE A 125 -4.71 6.67 -11.48
CA ILE A 125 -4.21 5.82 -10.45
C ILE A 125 -4.66 4.51 -11.04
N GLN A 126 -3.75 3.89 -11.79
CA GLN A 126 -4.03 2.65 -12.47
C GLN A 126 -4.35 1.75 -11.31
N LYS A 127 -5.66 1.51 -11.13
CA LYS A 127 -6.17 0.76 -9.99
C LYS A 127 -5.29 -0.48 -9.95
N SER A 128 -4.67 -0.71 -8.80
CA SER A 128 -3.73 -1.82 -8.68
C SER A 128 -4.47 -3.10 -9.12
N LYS A 129 -3.74 -4.09 -9.64
CA LYS A 129 -4.38 -5.31 -10.19
C LYS A 129 -5.40 -5.92 -9.21
N TYR A 130 -5.13 -5.82 -7.91
CA TYR A 130 -6.04 -6.26 -6.85
C TYR A 130 -7.31 -5.41 -6.74
N GLN A 131 -7.22 -4.08 -6.82
CA GLN A 131 -8.39 -3.19 -6.80
C GLN A 131 -9.33 -3.45 -7.98
N ARG A 132 -8.78 -3.62 -9.20
CA ARG A 132 -9.57 -3.98 -10.38
C ARG A 132 -10.25 -5.34 -10.25
N ASN A 133 -9.54 -6.32 -9.67
CA ASN A 133 -10.09 -7.64 -9.44
C ASN A 133 -11.23 -7.60 -8.40
N VAL A 134 -11.06 -6.89 -7.29
CA VAL A 134 -12.09 -6.76 -6.25
C VAL A 134 -13.32 -6.03 -6.78
N GLU A 135 -13.12 -4.94 -7.52
CA GLU A 135 -14.23 -4.25 -8.20
C GLU A 135 -14.95 -5.17 -9.20
N GLY A 136 -14.21 -6.00 -9.94
CA GLY A 136 -14.78 -7.02 -10.83
C GLY A 136 -15.66 -8.03 -10.07
N TRP A 137 -15.21 -8.51 -8.91
CA TRP A 137 -16.00 -9.40 -8.05
C TRP A 137 -17.25 -8.70 -7.50
N ILE A 138 -17.15 -7.45 -7.06
CA ILE A 138 -18.29 -6.68 -6.56
C ILE A 138 -19.32 -6.45 -7.66
N ARG A 139 -18.87 -6.10 -8.88
CA ARG A 139 -19.74 -5.93 -10.05
C ARG A 139 -20.45 -7.24 -10.44
N PHE A 140 -19.71 -8.36 -10.42
CA PHE A 140 -20.26 -9.70 -10.65
C PHE A 140 -21.39 -10.03 -9.67
N PHE A 141 -21.20 -9.82 -8.36
CA PHE A 141 -22.25 -10.07 -7.36
C PHE A 141 -23.43 -9.10 -7.45
N LYS A 142 -23.24 -7.91 -8.02
CA LYS A 142 -24.30 -6.92 -8.27
C LYS A 142 -25.03 -7.13 -9.60
N GLY A 143 -24.60 -8.08 -10.44
CA GLY A 143 -25.21 -8.34 -11.74
C GLY A 143 -24.92 -7.26 -12.80
N GLU A 144 -23.93 -6.39 -12.56
CA GLU A 144 -23.47 -5.42 -13.55
C GLU A 144 -22.55 -6.13 -14.55
N SER A 145 -22.93 -6.19 -15.83
CA SER A 145 -22.15 -6.87 -16.86
C SER A 145 -20.80 -6.19 -17.10
N LEU A 146 -19.75 -7.01 -17.24
CA LEU A 146 -18.39 -6.59 -17.56
C LEU A 146 -18.33 -6.13 -19.03
N ASN A 147 -18.52 -4.84 -19.29
CA ASN A 147 -18.09 -4.19 -20.53
C ASN A 147 -16.68 -3.62 -20.38
#